data_AF-A0A6L3SNN6-F1
#
_entry.id   AF-A0A6L3SNN6-F1
#
_cell.length_a   1.000
_cell.length_b   1.000
_cell.length_c   1.000
_cell.angle_alpha   90.00
_cell.angle_beta   90.00
_cell.angle_gamma   90.00
#
_symmetry.space_group_name_H-M   'P 1'
#
loop_
_entity.id
_entity.type
_entity.pdbx_description
1 polymer ?
#
loop_
_entity_poly.entity_id
_entity_poly.type
_entity_poly.pdbx_seq_one_letter_code
_entity_poly.pdbx_strand_id
1 'polypeptide(L)' 'MTEPTNRTFPSSSAVVELHEAFRIVDANGCHLAYVHFCDDPKRRDITNRMSRDEARRIAGTMAAAPDLRAELSDHDKSF' A
#
# COMPACT_ATOMS: atom_id res chain seq x y z
N MET A 1 -10.17 17.11 -24.52
CA MET A 1 -8.91 16.85 -23.80
C MET A 1 -9.24 16.95 -22.32
N THR A 2 -9.57 15.84 -21.67
CA THR A 2 -9.94 15.83 -20.24
C THR A 2 -8.67 15.99 -19.41
N GLU A 3 -8.59 17.05 -18.62
CA GLU A 3 -7.50 17.22 -17.66
C GLU A 3 -7.49 16.02 -16.69
N PRO A 4 -6.31 15.46 -16.35
CA PRO A 4 -6.24 14.42 -15.33
C PRO A 4 -6.70 15.05 -14.02
N THR A 5 -7.88 14.64 -13.56
CA THR A 5 -8.41 15.08 -12.27
C THR A 5 -7.42 14.64 -11.20
N ASN A 6 -6.82 15.59 -10.48
CA ASN A 6 -5.87 15.30 -9.41
C ASN A 6 -6.63 14.63 -8.26
N ARG A 7 -6.76 13.31 -8.33
CA ARG A 7 -7.51 12.52 -7.35
C ARG A 7 -6.63 12.27 -6.14
N THR A 8 -6.94 12.94 -5.04
CA THR A 8 -6.36 12.63 -3.74
C THR A 8 -6.89 11.29 -3.25
N PHE A 9 -5.99 10.41 -2.81
CA PHE A 9 -6.37 9.19 -2.14
C PHE A 9 -6.65 9.49 -0.67
N PRO A 10 -7.83 9.10 -0.14
CA PRO A 10 -8.17 9.36 1.25
C PRO A 10 -7.22 8.61 2.20
N SER A 11 -6.99 9.23 3.35
CA SER A 11 -6.13 8.79 4.46
C SER A 11 -6.45 7.38 4.98
N SER A 12 -7.72 7.01 5.03
CA SER A 12 -8.18 5.72 5.56
C SER A 12 -8.03 4.55 4.57
N SER A 13 -6.85 4.38 4.00
CA SER A 13 -6.52 3.21 3.18
C SER A 13 -6.35 1.96 4.05
N ALA A 14 -6.96 0.85 3.66
CA ALA A 14 -6.93 -0.41 4.39
C ALA A 14 -6.13 -1.48 3.65
N VAL A 15 -5.52 -2.39 4.40
CA VAL A 15 -4.83 -3.57 3.87
C VAL A 15 -5.70 -4.81 4.08
N VAL A 16 -6.03 -5.50 2.98
CA VAL A 16 -6.82 -6.73 2.97
C VAL A 16 -5.92 -7.89 2.58
N GLU A 17 -5.83 -8.91 3.43
CA GLU A 17 -5.06 -10.11 3.14
C GLU A 17 -5.81 -11.06 2.18
N LEU A 18 -5.09 -11.58 1.19
CA LEU A 18 -5.51 -12.58 0.21
C LEU A 18 -4.54 -13.77 0.26
N HIS A 19 -4.83 -14.82 -0.51
CA HIS A 19 -4.09 -16.09 -0.47
C HIS A 19 -2.57 -15.96 -0.73
N GLU A 20 -2.15 -15.14 -1.69
CA GLU A 20 -0.73 -14.88 -2.02
C GLU A 20 -0.45 -13.38 -2.24
N ALA A 21 -1.26 -12.51 -1.63
CA ALA A 21 -1.11 -11.07 -1.76
C ALA A 21 -1.75 -10.29 -0.62
N PHE A 22 -1.29 -9.06 -0.43
CA PHE A 22 -2.02 -8.03 0.31
C PHE A 22 -2.58 -7.01 -0.68
N ARG A 23 -3.87 -6.72 -0.60
CA ARG A 23 -4.54 -5.69 -1.41
C ARG A 23 -4.72 -4.43 -0.60
N ILE A 24 -4.29 -3.31 -1.15
CA ILE A 24 -4.49 -1.99 -0.55
C ILE A 24 -5.72 -1.37 -1.19
N VAL A 25 -6.66 -0.93 -0.37
CA VAL A 25 -7.91 -0.28 -0.80
C VAL A 25 -8.04 1.08 -0.15
N ASP A 26 -8.52 2.08 -0.89
CA ASP A 26 -8.86 3.37 -0.31
C ASP A 26 -10.20 3.31 0.45
N ALA A 27 -10.52 4.41 1.15
CA ALA A 27 -11.77 4.56 1.90
C ALA A 27 -13.05 4.37 1.06
N ASN A 28 -12.95 4.59 -0.26
CA ASN A 28 -14.06 4.45 -1.21
C ASN A 28 -14.11 3.04 -1.84
N GLY A 29 -13.27 2.12 -1.37
CA GLY A 29 -13.17 0.75 -1.90
C GLY A 29 -12.37 0.64 -3.20
N CYS A 30 -11.69 1.70 -3.63
CA CYS A 30 -10.87 1.67 -4.83
C CYS A 30 -9.57 0.90 -4.58
N HIS A 31 -9.23 -0.03 -5.47
CA HIS A 31 -7.99 -0.80 -5.38
C HIS A 31 -6.80 0.08 -5.75
N LEU A 32 -5.87 0.25 -4.80
CA LEU A 32 -4.67 1.07 -4.99
C LEU A 32 -3.49 0.23 -5.45
N ALA A 33 -3.26 -0.93 -4.83
CA ALA A 33 -2.12 -1.78 -5.12
C ALA A 33 -2.32 -3.22 -4.63
N TYR A 34 -1.48 -4.12 -5.14
CA TYR A 34 -1.31 -5.50 -4.69
C TYR A 34 0.15 -5.75 -4.35
N VAL A 35 0.41 -6.32 -3.18
CA VAL A 35 1.74 -6.72 -2.72
C VAL A 35 1.77 -8.24 -2.65
N HIS A 36 2.41 -8.86 -3.65
CA HIS A 36 2.48 -10.32 -3.76
C HIS A 36 3.56 -10.91 -2.85
N PHE A 37 3.26 -12.07 -2.27
CA PHE A 37 4.22 -12.84 -1.48
C PHE A 37 4.23 -14.31 -1.91
N CYS A 38 5.19 -15.07 -1.39
CA CYS A 38 5.21 -16.52 -1.48
C CYS A 38 5.52 -17.11 -0.10
N ASP A 39 4.60 -17.92 0.40
CA ASP A 39 4.73 -18.58 1.72
C ASP A 39 5.59 -19.84 1.64
N ASP A 40 5.64 -20.49 0.46
CA ASP A 40 6.49 -21.65 0.22
C ASP A 40 7.96 -21.22 0.08
N PRO A 41 8.86 -21.66 0.99
CA PRO A 41 10.26 -21.23 0.97
C PRO A 41 11.01 -21.65 -0.30
N LYS A 42 10.70 -22.83 -0.85
CA LYS A 42 11.38 -23.34 -2.05
C LYS A 42 10.98 -22.54 -3.28
N ARG A 43 9.70 -22.18 -3.41
CA ARG A 43 9.20 -21.32 -4.49
C ARG A 43 9.68 -19.89 -4.32
N ARG A 44 9.82 -19.39 -3.09
CA ARG A 44 10.31 -18.03 -2.82
C ARG A 44 11.72 -17.81 -3.36
N ASP A 45 12.63 -18.75 -3.13
CA ASP A 45 14.03 -18.65 -3.61
C ASP A 45 14.13 -18.67 -5.14
N ILE A 46 13.24 -19.40 -5.80
CA ILE A 46 13.19 -19.50 -7.28
C ILE A 46 12.52 -18.27 -7.90
N THR A 47 11.48 -17.73 -7.25
CA THR A 47 10.67 -16.62 -7.79
C THR A 47 11.12 -15.24 -7.32
N ASN A 48 12.13 -15.18 -6.44
CA ASN A 48 12.62 -13.96 -5.79
C ASN A 48 11.49 -13.10 -5.22
N ARG A 49 10.54 -13.75 -4.54
CA ARG A 49 9.37 -13.10 -3.93
C ARG A 49 9.60 -12.80 -2.46
N MET A 50 8.85 -11.84 -1.93
CA MET A 50 8.81 -11.58 -0.49
C MET A 50 8.14 -12.73 0.26
N SER A 51 8.53 -12.92 1.52
CA SER A 51 7.76 -13.65 2.52
C SER A 51 6.47 -12.90 2.88
N ARG A 52 5.54 -13.60 3.54
CA ARG A 52 4.28 -13.00 4.00
C ARG A 52 4.51 -11.82 4.94
N ASP A 53 5.46 -11.93 5.87
CA ASP A 53 5.77 -10.86 6.85
C ASP A 53 6.40 -9.63 6.18
N GLU A 54 7.30 -9.83 5.22
CA GLU A 54 7.89 -8.74 4.43
C GLU A 54 6.80 -8.01 3.64
N ALA A 55 5.96 -8.76 2.93
CA ALA A 55 4.88 -8.18 2.15
C ALA A 55 3.84 -7.46 3.03
N ARG A 56 3.53 -7.99 4.21
CA ARG A 56 2.65 -7.32 5.19
C ARG A 56 3.23 -5.98 5.62
N ARG A 57 4.53 -5.92 5.91
CA ARG A 57 5.19 -4.68 6.32
C ARG A 57 5.15 -3.64 5.21
N ILE A 58 5.50 -4.03 3.98
CA ILE A 58 5.44 -3.12 2.83
C ILE A 58 4.01 -2.64 2.58
N ALA A 59 3.02 -3.54 2.60
CA ALA A 59 1.62 -3.17 2.39
C ALA A 59 1.12 -2.18 3.44
N GLY A 60 1.49 -2.39 4.71
CA GLY A 60 1.17 -1.46 5.81
C GLY A 60 1.79 -0.08 5.61
N THR A 61 3.07 -0.01 5.25
CA THR A 61 3.75 1.27 4.96
C THR A 61 3.09 2.00 3.78
N MET A 62 2.72 1.27 2.72
CA MET A 62 2.05 1.87 1.57
C MET A 62 0.64 2.39 1.92
N ALA A 63 -0.11 1.68 2.76
CA ALA A 63 -1.43 2.12 3.20
C ALA A 63 -1.36 3.38 4.08
N ALA A 64 -0.30 3.55 4.89
CA ALA A 64 -0.09 4.73 5.73
C ALA A 64 0.54 5.93 4.99
N ALA A 65 0.99 5.76 3.74
CA ALA A 65 1.67 6.81 3.00
C ALA A 65 0.85 8.11 2.83
N PRO A 66 -0.47 8.09 2.58
CA PRO A 66 -1.27 9.30 2.53
C PRO A 66 -1.27 10.08 3.85
N ASP A 67 -1.35 9.38 4.99
CA ASP A 67 -1.35 9.98 6.34
C ASP A 67 0.00 10.65 6.64
N LEU A 68 1.10 9.93 6.39
CA LEU A 68 2.45 10.47 6.58
C LEU A 68 2.67 11.75 5.75
N ARG A 69 2.16 11.77 4.51
CA ARG A 69 2.26 12.95 3.65
C ARG A 69 1.43 14.13 4.15
N ALA A 70 0.27 13.88 4.75
CA ALA A 70 -0.53 14.91 5.38
C ALA A 70 0.20 15.51 6.60
N GLU A 71 0.72 14.65 7.48
CA GLU A 71 1.50 15.07 8.67
C GLU A 71 2.74 15.89 8.30
N LEU A 72 3.49 15.44 7.29
CA LEU A 72 4.66 16.15 6.76
C LEU A 72 4.28 17.53 6.19
N SER A 73 3.12 17.65 5.54
CA SER A 73 2.63 18.92 5.01
C SER A 73 2.17 19.89 6.10
N ASP A 74 1.65 19.40 7.23
CA ASP A 74 1.27 20.24 8.37
C ASP A 74 2.49 20.72 9.15
N HIS A 75 3.54 19.90 9.23
CA HIS A 75 4.80 20.26 9.88
C HIS A 75 5.53 21.41 9.16
N ASP A 76 5.55 21.41 7.83
CA ASP A 76 6.18 22.45 7.01
C ASP A 76 5.49 23.82 7.15
N LYS A 77 4.18 23.84 7.45
CA LYS A 77 3.38 25.06 7.63
C LYS A 77 3.45 25.67 9.03
N SER A 78 4.18 25.04 9.95
CA SER A 78 4.26 25.44 11.37
C SER A 78 5.49 26.28 11.72
N PHE A 79 6.29 26.71 10.72
CA PHE A 79 7.43 27.62 10.83
C PHE A 79 7.29 28.80 9.84
#